data_AF-A0A7X1GNA8-F1
#
_entry.id   AF-A0A7X1GNA8-F1
#
_cell.length_a   1.000
_cell.length_b   1.000
_cell.length_c   1.000
_cell.angle_alpha   90.00
_cell.angle_beta   90.00
_cell.angle_gamma   90.00
#
_symmetry.space_group_name_H-M   'P 1'
#
loop_
_entity.id
_entity.type
_entity.pdbx_description
1 polymer ?
#
loop_
_entity_poly.entity_id
_entity_poly.type
_entity_poly.pdbx_seq_one_letter_code
_entity_poly.pdbx_strand_id
1 'polypeptide(L)' 'MKIVKLLLILVTLTMLSGCFLTKIITVPTRVVGAVVSIIPVVGNTAHDAIDEVADIIDEVPI' A
#
# COMPACT_ATOMS: atom_id res chain seq x y z
N MET A 1 18.95 -36.13 12.69
CA MET A 1 17.68 -35.38 12.84
C MET A 1 17.80 -34.08 13.66
N LYS A 2 18.67 -33.98 14.68
CA LYS A 2 18.82 -32.76 15.50
C LYS A 2 19.42 -31.57 14.72
N ILE A 3 20.43 -31.81 13.88
CA ILE A 3 21.05 -30.77 13.03
C ILE A 3 20.04 -30.15 12.05
N VAL A 4 19.20 -30.95 11.42
CA VAL A 4 18.19 -30.47 10.44
C VAL A 4 17.16 -29.57 11.12
N LYS A 5 16.73 -29.93 12.34
CA LYS A 5 15.84 -29.08 13.16
C LYS A 5 16.51 -27.76 13.54
N LEU A 6 17.78 -27.78 13.93
CA LEU A 6 18.55 -26.58 14.27
C LEU A 6 18.67 -25.63 13.06
N LEU A 7 18.94 -26.19 11.89
CA LEU A 7 19.08 -25.44 10.64
C LEU A 7 17.74 -24.81 10.22
N LEU A 8 16.62 -25.54 10.37
CA LEU A 8 15.28 -24.99 10.13
C LEU A 8 14.92 -23.83 11.07
N ILE A 9 15.29 -23.92 12.35
CA ILE A 9 15.05 -22.85 13.34
C ILE A 9 15.86 -21.60 12.97
N LEU A 10 17.11 -21.77 12.55
CA LEU A 10 17.96 -20.65 12.13
C LEU A 10 17.38 -19.95 10.90
N VAL A 11 16.93 -20.70 9.90
CA VAL A 11 16.31 -20.13 8.68
C VAL A 11 15.02 -19.36 9.02
N THR A 12 14.15 -19.92 9.85
CA THR A 12 12.90 -19.25 10.25
C THR A 12 13.15 -17.98 11.05
N LEU A 13 14.17 -17.94 11.92
CA LEU A 13 14.58 -16.72 12.62
C LEU A 13 15.05 -15.63 11.66
N THR A 14 15.85 -15.96 10.64
CA THR A 14 16.32 -14.98 9.64
C THR A 14 15.19 -14.41 8.78
N MET A 15 14.16 -15.22 8.47
CA MET A 15 12.99 -14.75 7.74
C MET A 15 12.09 -13.85 8.59
N LEU A 16 12.02 -14.08 9.91
CA LEU A 16 11.25 -13.25 10.83
C LEU A 16 11.80 -11.83 10.93
N SER A 17 13.11 -11.64 10.84
CA SER A 17 13.77 -10.32 10.78
C SER A 17 13.34 -9.52 9.54
N GLY A 18 13.18 -10.20 8.40
CA GLY A 18 12.71 -9.58 7.16
C GLY A 18 11.27 -9.06 7.27
N CYS A 19 10.42 -9.73 8.05
CA CYS A 19 9.03 -9.30 8.31
C CYS A 19 8.97 -7.96 9.08
N PHE A 20 9.91 -7.73 10.00
CA PHE A 20 9.98 -6.45 10.71
C PHE A 20 10.35 -5.30 9.78
N LEU A 21 11.33 -5.52 8.89
CA LEU A 21 11.78 -4.51 7.93
C LEU A 21 10.67 -4.15 6.92
N THR A 22 9.96 -5.15 6.38
CA THR A 22 8.83 -4.90 5.48
C THR A 22 7.68 -4.22 6.19
N LYS A 23 7.42 -4.55 7.46
CA LYS A 23 6.39 -3.88 8.27
C LYS A 23 6.74 -2.42 8.56
N ILE A 24 8.01 -2.10 8.83
CA ILE A 24 8.48 -0.72 8.98
C ILE A 24 8.25 0.10 7.72
N ILE A 25 8.43 -0.48 6.53
CA ILE A 25 8.27 0.27 5.27
C ILE A 25 6.79 0.37 4.89
N THR A 26 6.04 -0.71 5.02
CA THR A 26 4.66 -0.80 4.51
C THR A 26 3.62 -0.14 5.42
N VAL A 27 3.86 -0.05 6.72
CA VAL A 27 2.92 0.61 7.65
C VAL A 27 2.87 2.13 7.43
N PRO A 28 4.00 2.86 7.36
CA PRO A 28 4.00 4.29 7.05
C PRO A 28 3.31 4.59 5.72
N THR A 29 3.54 3.80 4.67
CA THR A 29 2.88 4.03 3.37
C THR A 29 1.35 3.94 3.46
N ARG A 30 0.81 3.05 4.30
CA ARG A 30 -0.64 2.96 4.53
C ARG A 30 -1.18 4.16 5.29
N VAL A 31 -0.46 4.59 6.33
CA VAL A 31 -0.85 5.77 7.13
C VAL A 31 -0.77 7.03 6.29
N VAL A 32 0.32 7.21 5.53
CA VAL A 32 0.49 8.35 4.62
C VAL A 32 -0.63 8.38 3.58
N GLY A 33 -0.96 7.25 2.96
CA GLY A 33 -2.08 7.17 2.01
C GLY A 33 -3.40 7.61 2.65
N ALA A 34 -3.70 7.16 3.87
CA ALA A 34 -4.92 7.52 4.59
C ALA A 34 -4.95 9.01 5.01
N VAL A 35 -3.80 9.59 5.35
CA VAL A 35 -3.71 11.02 5.69
C VAL A 35 -3.87 11.87 4.43
N VAL A 36 -3.18 11.50 3.34
CA VAL A 36 -3.25 12.21 2.06
C VAL A 36 -4.66 12.19 1.48
N SER A 37 -5.42 11.10 1.66
CA SER A 37 -6.81 11.03 1.18
C SER A 37 -7.77 11.98 1.89
N ILE A 38 -7.41 12.52 3.06
CA ILE A 38 -8.23 13.50 3.79
C ILE A 38 -7.86 14.94 3.42
N ILE A 39 -6.70 15.14 2.77
CA ILE A 39 -6.22 16.48 2.42
C ILE A 39 -7.01 17.01 1.23
N PRO A 40 -7.74 18.14 1.37
CA PRO A 40 -8.59 18.67 0.30
C PRO A 40 -7.81 19.05 -0.96
N VAL A 41 -6.52 19.38 -0.83
CA VAL A 41 -5.65 19.71 -1.97
C VAL A 41 -5.48 18.53 -2.92
N VAL A 42 -5.29 17.31 -2.40
CA VAL A 42 -5.12 16.12 -3.24
C VAL A 42 -6.48 15.49 -3.57
N GLY A 43 -7.41 15.54 -2.62
CA GLY A 43 -8.78 15.04 -2.81
C GLY A 43 -9.54 15.79 -3.92
N ASN A 44 -9.49 17.12 -3.93
CA ASN A 44 -10.17 17.91 -4.96
C ASN A 44 -9.52 17.72 -6.33
N THR A 45 -8.19 17.72 -6.44
CA THR A 45 -7.54 17.47 -7.74
C THR A 45 -7.89 16.09 -8.30
N ALA A 46 -8.02 15.07 -7.44
CA ALA A 46 -8.47 13.75 -7.88
C ALA A 46 -9.95 13.76 -8.28
N HIS A 47 -10.80 14.47 -7.55
CA HIS A 47 -12.23 14.61 -7.86
C HIS A 47 -12.46 15.38 -9.16
N ASP A 48 -11.80 16.52 -9.35
CA ASP A 48 -11.89 17.35 -10.56
C ASP A 48 -11.46 16.57 -11.82
N ALA A 49 -10.40 15.78 -11.71
CA ALA A 49 -9.94 14.92 -12.81
C ALA A 49 -10.92 13.78 -13.14
N ILE A 50 -11.65 13.28 -12.13
CA ILE A 50 -12.70 12.27 -12.33
C ILE A 50 -13.93 12.91 -12.97
N ASP A 51 -14.32 14.11 -12.52
CA ASP A 51 -15.47 14.84 -13.03
C ASP A 51 -15.26 15.24 -14.50
N GLU A 52 -14.07 15.73 -14.88
CA GLU A 52 -13.76 16.04 -16.29
C GLU A 52 -13.92 14.80 -17.20
N VAL A 53 -13.48 13.63 -16.73
CA VAL A 53 -13.64 12.38 -17.48
C VAL A 53 -15.11 11.95 -17.52
N ALA A 54 -15.85 12.14 -16.42
CA ALA A 54 -17.26 11.82 -16.33
C ALA A 54 -18.09 12.68 -17.29
N ASP A 55 -17.83 13.99 -17.36
CA ASP A 55 -18.50 14.91 -18.28
C ASP A 55 -18.29 14.52 -19.75
N ILE A 56 -17.05 14.13 -20.11
CA ILE A 56 -16.74 13.63 -21.46
C ILE A 56 -17.53 12.35 -21.79
N ILE A 57 -17.72 11.47 -20.81
CA ILE A 57 -18.48 10.22 -20.99
C ILE A 57 -19.98 10.50 -21.10
N ASP A 58 -20.53 11.40 -20.27
CA ASP A 58 -21.94 11.79 -20.31
C ASP A 58 -22.33 12.46 -21.64
N GLU A 59 -21.39 13.12 -22.30
CA GLU A 59 -21.60 13.74 -23.61
C GLU A 59 -21.58 12.72 -24.78
N VAL A 60 -21.16 11.48 -24.54
CA VAL A 60 -21.24 10.41 -25.54
C VAL A 60 -22.72 9.99 -25.71
N PRO A 61 -23.32 10.15 -26.90
CA PRO A 61 -24.68 9.74 -27.15
C PRO A 61 -24.71 8.22 -27.43
N ILE A 62 -24.67 7.42 -26.37
CA ILE A 62 -24.91 5.96 -26.40
C ILE A 62 -26.22 5.59 -25.72
#